data_AF-A0A7Y4QS23-F1
#
_entry.id   AF-A0A7Y4QS23-F1
#
_cell.length_a   1.000
_cell.length_b   1.000
_cell.length_c   1.000
_cell.angle_alpha   90.00
_cell.angle_beta   90.00
_cell.angle_gamma   90.00
#
_symmetry.space_group_name_H-M   'P 1'
#
loop_
_entity.id
_entity.type
_entity.pdbx_description
1 polymer ?
#
loop_
_entity_poly.entity_id
_entity_poly.type
_entity_poly.pdbx_seq_one_letter_code
_entity_poly.pdbx_strand_id
1 'polypeptide(L)'
;MTKEQEILNFLNKNVFSPILNSDTASQKLKIGARQTKMKMRHKDASGMILFFWSSIAGTSRSKSFAVQMKKEGFVRFEEVMDEFRLKFNDEWLRNVN
;
A
#
# COMPACT_ATOMS: atom_id res chain seq x y z
N MET A 1 13.86 4.89 -13.19
CA MET A 1 12.74 4.54 -12.29
C MET A 1 13.03 5.20 -10.96
N THR A 2 12.09 5.97 -10.40
CA THR A 2 12.29 6.62 -9.10
C THR A 2 11.99 5.64 -7.97
N LYS A 3 12.50 5.92 -6.77
CA LYS A 3 12.21 5.14 -5.56
C LYS A 3 10.71 5.09 -5.25
N GLU A 4 10.00 6.19 -5.45
CA GLU A 4 8.54 6.28 -5.33
C GLU A 4 7.83 5.36 -6.33
N GLN A 5 8.34 5.27 -7.55
CA GLN A 5 7.79 4.37 -8.56
C GLN A 5 8.00 2.91 -8.17
N GLU A 6 9.14 2.54 -7.59
CA GLU A 6 9.39 1.17 -7.10
C GLU A 6 8.41 0.77 -6.00
N ILE A 7 8.19 1.65 -5.01
CA ILE A 7 7.22 1.43 -3.93
C ILE A 7 5.81 1.29 -4.50
N LEU A 8 5.39 2.20 -5.39
CA LEU A 8 4.08 2.15 -5.99
C LEU A 8 3.90 0.93 -6.89
N ASN A 9 4.93 0.48 -7.60
CA ASN A 9 4.88 -0.71 -8.43
C ASN A 9 4.68 -1.97 -7.58
N PHE A 10 5.42 -2.08 -6.47
CA PHE A 10 5.24 -3.15 -5.49
C PHE A 10 3.80 -3.18 -4.96
N LEU A 11 3.30 -2.03 -4.49
CA LEU A 11 1.95 -1.96 -3.91
C LEU A 11 0.86 -2.13 -4.96
N ASN A 12 1.07 -1.69 -6.20
CA ASN A 12 0.14 -1.96 -7.31
C ASN A 12 0.06 -3.45 -7.57
N LYS A 13 1.19 -4.13 -7.71
CA LYS A 13 1.24 -5.56 -7.98
C LYS A 13 0.54 -6.37 -6.89
N ASN A 14 0.88 -6.08 -5.63
CA ASN A 14 0.51 -6.95 -4.51
C ASN A 14 -0.80 -6.55 -3.81
N VAL A 15 -1.24 -5.30 -3.94
CA VAL A 15 -2.40 -4.78 -3.17
C VAL A 15 -3.41 -4.05 -4.06
N PHE A 16 -3.00 -2.98 -4.75
CA PHE A 16 -3.96 -2.08 -5.40
C PHE A 16 -4.57 -2.64 -6.69
N SER A 17 -3.76 -3.17 -7.62
CA SER A 17 -4.29 -3.70 -8.88
C SER A 17 -5.24 -4.89 -8.69
N PRO A 18 -4.97 -5.86 -7.79
CA PRO A 18 -5.93 -6.92 -7.47
C PRO A 18 -7.31 -6.39 -7.08
N ILE A 19 -7.37 -5.30 -6.30
CA ILE A 19 -8.62 -4.66 -5.90
C ILE A 19 -9.26 -3.88 -7.06
N LEU A 20 -8.46 -3.04 -7.73
CA LEU A 20 -8.98 -2.08 -8.70
C LEU A 20 -9.49 -2.74 -9.98
N ASN A 21 -8.87 -3.86 -10.38
CA ASN A 21 -9.20 -4.60 -11.59
C ASN A 21 -10.17 -5.77 -11.34
N SER A 22 -10.48 -6.09 -10.08
CA SER A 22 -11.41 -7.18 -9.77
C SER A 22 -12.86 -6.79 -10.10
N ASP A 23 -13.59 -7.69 -10.76
CA ASP A 23 -15.03 -7.53 -11.01
C ASP A 23 -15.89 -7.76 -9.75
N THR A 24 -15.32 -8.39 -8.72
CA THR A 24 -16.01 -8.74 -7.48
C THR A 24 -15.75 -7.76 -6.34
N ALA A 25 -14.69 -6.94 -6.44
CA ALA A 25 -14.39 -5.91 -5.44
C ALA A 25 -15.49 -4.85 -5.39
N SER A 26 -15.96 -4.53 -4.18
CA SER A 26 -16.96 -3.50 -3.97
C SER A 26 -16.46 -2.12 -4.40
N GLN A 27 -17.39 -1.26 -4.83
CA GLN A 27 -17.03 0.12 -5.20
C GLN A 27 -16.42 0.88 -4.01
N LYS A 28 -16.90 0.61 -2.79
CA LYS A 28 -16.33 1.19 -1.57
C LYS A 28 -14.86 0.80 -1.39
N LEU A 29 -14.52 -0.48 -1.59
CA LEU A 29 -13.14 -0.94 -1.49
C LEU A 29 -12.26 -0.32 -2.58
N LYS A 30 -12.75 -0.28 -3.84
CA LYS A 30 -12.04 0.37 -4.95
C LYS A 30 -11.77 1.85 -4.69
N ILE A 31 -12.75 2.59 -4.16
CA ILE A 31 -12.57 4.01 -3.79
C ILE A 31 -11.49 4.14 -2.72
N GLY A 32 -11.53 3.30 -1.67
CA GLY A 32 -10.51 3.29 -0.63
C GLY A 32 -9.11 3.04 -1.19
N ALA A 33 -8.95 2.04 -2.07
CA ALA A 33 -7.68 1.73 -2.72
C ALA A 33 -7.17 2.92 -3.58
N ARG A 34 -8.04 3.55 -4.38
CA ARG A 34 -7.67 4.75 -5.16
C ARG A 34 -7.22 5.90 -4.27
N GLN A 35 -7.95 6.17 -3.19
CA GLN A 35 -7.61 7.23 -2.24
C GLN A 35 -6.27 6.98 -1.55
N THR A 36 -6.02 5.75 -1.10
CA THR A 36 -4.75 5.37 -0.48
C THR A 36 -3.58 5.53 -1.45
N LYS A 37 -3.71 5.01 -2.67
CA LYS A 37 -2.71 5.18 -3.73
C LYS A 37 -2.44 6.65 -4.06
N MET A 38 -3.50 7.46 -4.13
CA MET A 38 -3.41 8.89 -4.38
C MET A 38 -2.68 9.61 -3.24
N LYS A 39 -2.97 9.30 -1.97
CA LYS A 39 -2.24 9.87 -0.82
C LYS A 39 -0.75 9.51 -0.82
N MET A 40 -0.40 8.29 -1.22
CA MET A 40 1.00 7.89 -1.37
C MET A 40 1.71 8.70 -2.45
N ARG A 41 1.07 8.92 -3.61
CA ARG A 41 1.66 9.69 -4.74
C ARG A 41 2.02 11.15 -4.39
N HIS A 42 1.47 11.71 -3.32
CA HIS A 42 1.80 13.06 -2.85
C HIS A 42 2.94 13.06 -1.81
N LYS A 43 3.72 11.98 -1.72
CA LYS A 43 4.83 11.81 -0.80
C LYS A 43 6.08 11.42 -1.55
N ASP A 44 7.22 11.76 -0.98
CA ASP A 44 8.52 11.19 -1.34
C ASP A 44 8.63 9.73 -0.84
N ALA A 45 9.70 9.04 -1.23
CA ALA A 45 9.92 7.64 -0.88
C ALA A 45 9.87 7.39 0.64
N SER A 46 10.55 8.22 1.44
CA SER A 46 10.53 8.15 2.90
C SER A 46 9.12 8.32 3.47
N GLY A 47 8.37 9.30 2.96
CA GLY A 47 6.99 9.53 3.35
C GLY A 47 6.04 8.40 2.96
N MET A 48 6.25 7.75 1.81
CA MET A 48 5.48 6.57 1.40
C MET A 48 5.71 5.39 2.36
N ILE A 49 6.97 5.14 2.75
CA ILE A 49 7.32 4.09 3.71
C ILE A 49 6.67 4.37 5.08
N LEU A 50 6.80 5.60 5.59
CA LEU A 50 6.16 5.98 6.86
C LEU A 50 4.62 5.83 6.81
N PHE A 51 4.01 6.20 5.68
CA PHE A 51 2.57 6.05 5.49
C PHE A 51 2.14 4.59 5.45
N PHE A 52 2.93 3.71 4.83
CA PHE A 52 2.70 2.26 4.85
C PHE A 52 2.68 1.73 6.29
N TRP A 53 3.71 2.06 7.08
CA TRP A 53 3.80 1.65 8.49
C TRP A 53 2.65 2.20 9.33
N SER A 54 2.27 3.46 9.14
CA SER A 54 1.13 4.08 9.83
C SER A 54 -0.19 3.39 9.50
N SER A 55 -0.34 2.89 8.27
CA SER A 55 -1.54 2.17 7.84
C SER A 55 -1.69 0.85 8.58
N ILE A 56 -0.57 0.14 8.83
CA ILE A 56 -0.48 -1.10 9.60
C ILE A 56 -0.68 -0.85 11.10
N ALA A 57 0.04 0.13 11.67
CA ALA A 57 -0.06 0.47 13.10
C ALA A 57 -1.49 0.86 13.51
N GLY A 58 -2.21 1.52 12.59
CA GLY A 58 -3.66 1.53 12.60
C GLY A 58 -4.30 2.79 13.22
N THR A 59 -5.16 3.44 12.44
CA THR A 59 -6.26 4.28 12.94
C THR A 59 -7.57 3.50 12.81
N SER A 60 -8.66 3.94 13.44
CA SER A 60 -9.99 3.30 13.25
C SER A 60 -10.37 3.16 11.77
N ARG A 61 -9.98 4.14 10.94
CA ARG A 61 -10.23 4.13 9.50
C ARG A 61 -9.38 3.09 8.75
N SER A 62 -8.09 2.97 9.05
CA SER A 62 -7.25 1.96 8.38
C SER A 62 -7.60 0.54 8.83
N LYS A 63 -7.98 0.34 10.10
CA LYS A 63 -8.51 -0.94 10.60
C LYS A 63 -9.79 -1.36 9.87
N SER A 64 -10.74 -0.43 9.69
CA SER A 64 -11.98 -0.71 8.93
C SER A 64 -11.69 -1.09 7.47
N PHE A 65 -10.73 -0.41 6.82
CA PHE A 65 -10.32 -0.74 5.47
C PHE A 65 -9.66 -2.12 5.38
N ALA A 66 -8.74 -2.45 6.29
CA ALA A 66 -8.10 -3.77 6.35
C ALA A 66 -9.12 -4.90 6.58
N VAL A 67 -10.10 -4.70 7.47
CA VAL A 67 -11.22 -5.64 7.68
C VAL A 67 -12.02 -5.83 6.39
N GLN A 68 -12.30 -4.75 5.66
CA GLN A 68 -13.03 -4.83 4.40
C GLN A 68 -12.23 -5.59 3.33
N MET A 69 -10.93 -5.34 3.20
CA MET A 69 -10.05 -6.09 2.28
C MET A 69 -10.13 -7.59 2.56
N LYS A 70 -9.95 -8.00 3.83
CA LYS A 70 -10.03 -9.42 4.22
C LYS A 70 -11.40 -10.02 3.96
N LYS A 71 -12.49 -9.31 4.29
CA LYS A 71 -13.86 -9.77 4.06
C LYS A 71 -14.15 -10.02 2.58
N GLU A 72 -13.59 -9.19 1.71
CA GLU A 72 -13.76 -9.30 0.25
C GLU A 72 -12.69 -10.20 -0.40
N GLY A 73 -11.82 -10.86 0.37
CA GLY A 73 -10.84 -11.83 -0.12
C GLY A 73 -9.57 -11.22 -0.71
N PHE A 74 -9.24 -9.97 -0.37
CA PHE A 74 -8.05 -9.26 -0.85
C PHE A 74 -6.92 -9.20 0.17
N VAL A 75 -5.70 -9.25 -0.34
CA VAL A 75 -4.45 -9.13 0.42
C VAL A 75 -4.37 -7.80 1.14
N ARG A 76 -4.09 -7.83 2.45
CA ARG A 76 -3.91 -6.64 3.29
C ARG A 76 -2.46 -6.13 3.29
N PHE A 77 -2.27 -4.93 3.82
CA PHE A 77 -0.92 -4.34 3.98
C PHE A 77 -0.05 -5.18 4.93
N GLU A 78 -0.65 -5.72 5.98
CA GLU A 78 -0.03 -6.61 6.95
C GLU A 78 0.52 -7.89 6.33
N GLU A 79 -0.07 -8.35 5.21
CA GLU A 79 0.31 -9.60 4.55
C GLU A 79 1.48 -9.43 3.56
N VAL A 80 1.80 -8.20 3.18
CA VAL A 80 2.96 -7.87 2.33
C VAL A 80 4.06 -7.15 3.12
N MET A 81 3.88 -7.04 4.43
CA MET A 81 4.72 -6.26 5.33
C MET A 81 6.18 -6.72 5.33
N ASP A 82 6.41 -8.02 5.41
CA ASP A 82 7.75 -8.57 5.55
C ASP A 82 8.56 -8.37 4.27
N GLU A 83 7.98 -8.63 3.10
CA GLU A 83 8.60 -8.35 1.81
C GLU A 83 8.84 -6.84 1.64
N PHE A 84 7.89 -6.00 2.05
CA PHE A 84 8.04 -4.54 2.00
C PHE A 84 9.21 -4.07 2.87
N ARG A 85 9.34 -4.57 4.11
CA ARG A 85 10.42 -4.19 5.03
C ARG A 85 11.80 -4.60 4.50
N LEU A 86 11.91 -5.80 3.94
CA LEU A 86 13.18 -6.28 3.40
C LEU A 86 13.62 -5.45 2.19
N LYS A 87 12.67 -5.04 1.35
CA LYS A 87 12.94 -4.33 0.10
C LYS A 87 13.14 -2.82 0.27
N PHE A 88 12.32 -2.18 1.11
CA PHE A 88 12.27 -0.72 1.26
C PHE A 88 12.72 -0.32 2.66
N ASN A 89 14.03 -0.39 2.88
CA ASN A 89 14.69 -0.11 4.16
C ASN A 89 15.61 1.12 4.08
N ASP A 90 16.27 1.44 5.19
CA ASP A 90 17.15 2.62 5.29
C ASP A 90 18.37 2.55 4.35
N GLU A 91 18.90 1.35 4.09
CA GLU A 91 19.99 1.17 3.12
C GLU A 91 19.48 1.50 1.71
N TRP A 92 18.33 0.96 1.33
CA TRP A 92 17.69 1.28 0.06
C TRP A 92 17.38 2.78 -0.05
N LEU A 93 16.95 3.46 1.02
CA LEU A 93 16.70 4.91 1.00
C LEU A 93 17.98 5.73 0.76
N ARG A 94 19.10 5.34 1.39
CA ARG A 94 20.39 6.04 1.26
C ARG A 94 21.07 5.81 -0.09
N ASN A 95 20.80 4.69 -0.75
CA ASN A 95 21.39 4.40 -2.05
C ASN A 95 20.86 5.36 -3.11
N VAL A 96 21.75 6.18 -3.67
CA VAL A 96 21.45 7.00 -4.84
C VAL A 96 21.41 6.06 -6.05
N ASN A 97 20.25 5.96 -6.70
CA ASN A 97 20.12 5.25 -7.98
C ASN A 97 20.82 6.02 -9.10
#